data_AF-A0A840E429-F1
#
_entry.id   AF-A0A840E429-F1
#
_cell.length_a   1.000
_cell.length_b   1.000
_cell.length_c   1.000
_cell.angle_alpha   90.00
_cell.angle_beta   90.00
_cell.angle_gamma   90.00
#
_symmetry.space_group_name_H-M   'P 1'
#
loop_
_entity.id
_entity.type
_entity.pdbx_description
1 polymer ?
#
loop_
_entity_poly.entity_id
_entity_poly.type
_entity_poly.pdbx_seq_one_letter_code
_entity_poly.pdbx_strand_id
1 'polypeptide(L)'
;MLNHLLSEYQLGNTTLKNRVVMAPLTRSRAEGNVPNSLMTTYYANRATAGLIITEGTSPSFNGLGYPRIPGNFSTEQAEGWKKVTEAVHEDGGKIFLQLMHCGRVSHPDNLPAGGRVLAPSPVEMTETQMYVDGKGMLDIPVAQEMSIDDITFAVKEYATSAKLAIDAGFDGIELHAANGYLLEQFIHPKTNLRTDQFGGSVENRLRFIRNVTEATVAAIGADRVGMRISPYGYFNEMGEFDSVDETFTTLAEMMNEIGIAYLHLVDHEAMGAPAVPQSIKTQLRETFKRTIILSGGYTAQDADSDIGAGKGDLVAFGRPFIANPDLVERFREQAELNIPDQDTFYTPGPEGYITYPTLAETV
;
A
#
# COMPACT_ATOMS: atom_id res chain seq x y z
N MET A 1 0.96 19.41 -23.03
CA MET A 1 0.39 19.91 -21.75
C MET A 1 -0.27 18.73 -21.06
N LEU A 2 -0.05 18.56 -19.76
CA LEU A 2 -0.56 17.43 -18.97
C LEU A 2 -2.00 17.68 -18.53
N ASN A 3 -2.91 17.81 -19.51
CA ASN A 3 -4.26 18.31 -19.32
C ASN A 3 -5.14 17.37 -18.49
N HIS A 4 -4.85 16.07 -18.51
CA HIS A 4 -5.58 15.07 -17.74
C HIS A 4 -4.92 14.86 -16.38
N LEU A 5 -3.62 14.61 -16.35
CA LEU A 5 -2.89 14.30 -15.11
C LEU A 5 -2.97 15.44 -14.07
N LEU A 6 -2.95 16.70 -14.52
CA LEU A 6 -3.02 17.87 -13.63
C LEU A 6 -4.45 18.39 -13.41
N SER A 7 -5.48 17.69 -13.91
CA SER A 7 -6.89 18.06 -13.68
C SER A 7 -7.40 17.56 -12.33
N GLU A 8 -8.34 18.29 -11.73
CA GLU A 8 -9.04 17.84 -10.52
C GLU A 8 -9.78 16.51 -10.76
N TYR A 9 -9.98 15.74 -9.68
CA TYR A 9 -10.71 14.48 -9.72
C TYR A 9 -11.55 14.28 -8.44
N GLN A 10 -12.75 13.73 -8.60
CA GLN A 10 -13.62 13.40 -7.48
C GLN A 10 -13.47 11.92 -7.12
N LEU A 11 -12.79 11.62 -6.02
CA LEU A 11 -12.63 10.27 -5.47
C LEU A 11 -13.65 10.04 -4.36
N GLY A 12 -14.77 9.38 -4.66
CA GLY A 12 -15.88 9.25 -3.71
C GLY A 12 -16.36 10.64 -3.27
N ASN A 13 -16.25 10.95 -1.97
CA ASN A 13 -16.59 12.27 -1.41
C ASN A 13 -15.38 13.21 -1.27
N THR A 14 -14.19 12.81 -1.74
CA THR A 14 -12.95 13.56 -1.63
C THR A 14 -12.55 14.19 -2.96
N THR A 15 -12.53 15.51 -3.04
CA THR A 15 -12.01 16.23 -4.21
C THR A 15 -10.47 16.29 -4.15
N LEU A 16 -9.83 15.75 -5.17
CA LEU A 16 -8.38 15.76 -5.36
C LEU A 16 -7.99 16.91 -6.28
N LYS A 17 -6.91 17.62 -5.95
CA LYS A 17 -6.41 18.79 -6.72
C LYS A 17 -5.82 18.42 -8.07
N ASN A 18 -5.41 17.16 -8.24
CA ASN A 18 -4.84 16.59 -9.46
C ASN A 18 -4.96 15.06 -9.41
N ARG A 19 -4.51 14.37 -10.48
CA ARG A 19 -4.55 12.91 -10.60
C ARG A 19 -3.20 12.23 -10.32
N VAL A 20 -2.26 12.97 -9.73
CA VAL A 20 -0.93 12.50 -9.33
C VAL A 20 -1.01 11.95 -7.91
N VAL A 21 -0.84 10.64 -7.75
CA VAL A 21 -0.91 9.97 -6.46
C VAL A 21 0.50 9.66 -5.96
N MET A 22 0.79 9.94 -4.69
CA MET A 22 1.99 9.42 -4.04
C MET A 22 1.73 7.96 -3.67
N ALA A 23 2.48 7.05 -4.30
CA ALA A 23 2.37 5.62 -4.02
C ALA A 23 2.79 5.32 -2.58
N PRO A 24 2.29 4.22 -1.99
CA PRO A 24 2.73 3.73 -0.69
C PRO A 24 4.19 3.27 -0.74
N LEU A 25 5.01 3.83 0.13
CA LEU A 25 6.46 3.68 0.12
C LEU A 25 6.99 3.44 1.53
N THR A 26 7.31 2.20 1.90
CA THR A 26 7.96 1.92 3.20
C THR A 26 9.27 2.66 3.35
N ARG A 27 9.44 3.44 4.43
CA ARG A 27 10.66 4.22 4.67
C ARG A 27 11.39 3.87 5.96
N SER A 28 10.83 3.00 6.82
CA SER A 28 11.48 2.46 8.02
C SER A 28 12.05 3.53 8.96
N ARG A 29 11.24 4.56 9.27
CA ARG A 29 11.64 5.74 10.06
C ARG A 29 10.78 6.00 11.29
N ALA A 30 9.84 5.12 11.62
CA ALA A 30 9.07 5.21 12.86
C ALA A 30 9.95 4.83 14.07
N GLU A 31 9.74 5.48 15.21
CA GLU A 31 10.42 5.17 16.46
C GLU A 31 9.48 4.39 17.37
N GLY A 32 9.85 3.17 17.79
CA GLY A 32 8.93 2.30 18.54
C GLY A 32 7.62 2.00 17.77
N ASN A 33 7.69 2.00 16.43
CA ASN A 33 6.53 1.93 15.53
C ASN A 33 5.54 3.10 15.64
N VAL A 34 5.92 4.21 16.29
CA VAL A 34 5.13 5.44 16.39
C VAL A 34 5.62 6.46 15.35
N PRO A 35 4.71 7.09 14.57
CA PRO A 35 5.09 8.18 13.68
C PRO A 35 5.70 9.37 14.44
N ASN A 36 6.76 9.96 13.88
CA ASN A 36 7.51 11.04 14.52
C ASN A 36 7.49 12.35 13.70
N SER A 37 8.22 13.37 14.16
CA SER A 37 8.28 14.67 13.50
C SER A 37 8.92 14.60 12.10
N LEU A 38 9.89 13.71 11.86
CA LEU A 38 10.46 13.53 10.52
C LEU A 38 9.40 13.04 9.54
N MET A 39 8.58 12.08 9.96
CA MET A 39 7.47 11.57 9.14
C MET A 39 6.41 12.65 8.88
N THR A 40 6.13 13.50 9.88
CA THR A 40 5.22 14.65 9.72
C THR A 40 5.71 15.58 8.62
N THR A 41 6.98 16.03 8.69
CA THR A 41 7.59 16.88 7.65
C THR A 41 7.63 16.19 6.28
N TYR A 42 7.93 14.89 6.24
CA TYR A 42 8.02 14.13 4.99
C TYR A 42 6.73 14.13 4.19
N TYR A 43 5.59 13.86 4.85
CA TYR A 43 4.29 13.85 4.19
C TYR A 43 3.77 15.27 3.92
N ALA A 44 3.98 16.23 4.84
CA ALA A 44 3.61 17.63 4.62
C ALA A 44 4.28 18.20 3.36
N ASN A 45 5.58 17.97 3.17
CA ASN A 45 6.32 18.42 1.99
C ASN A 45 5.78 17.85 0.67
N ARG A 46 4.90 16.83 0.70
CA ARG A 46 4.31 16.17 -0.47
C ARG A 46 2.81 16.40 -0.60
N ALA A 47 2.23 17.31 0.19
CA ALA A 47 0.80 17.61 0.23
C ALA A 47 0.25 18.21 -1.08
N THR A 48 1.10 18.53 -2.06
CA THR A 48 0.70 18.93 -3.41
C THR A 48 0.18 17.77 -4.25
N ALA A 49 0.49 16.52 -3.88
CA ALA A 49 -0.09 15.33 -4.50
C ALA A 49 -1.62 15.39 -4.45
N GLY A 50 -2.28 14.89 -5.50
CA GLY A 50 -3.73 14.76 -5.53
C GLY A 50 -4.22 13.87 -4.39
N LEU A 51 -3.50 12.77 -4.15
CA LEU A 51 -3.69 11.87 -3.02
C LEU A 51 -2.33 11.35 -2.55
N ILE A 52 -2.11 11.30 -1.25
CA ILE A 52 -1.02 10.57 -0.60
C ILE A 52 -1.56 9.25 -0.09
N ILE A 53 -0.86 8.16 -0.38
CA ILE A 53 -1.04 6.89 0.31
C ILE A 53 0.21 6.67 1.16
N THR A 54 0.03 6.49 2.47
CA THR A 54 1.16 6.34 3.39
C THR A 54 2.01 5.11 3.07
N GLU A 55 3.17 5.04 3.71
CA GLU A 55 3.87 3.78 3.88
C GLU A 55 3.00 2.69 4.52
N GLY A 56 3.39 1.44 4.27
CA GLY A 56 2.73 0.27 4.83
C GLY A 56 2.74 0.33 6.35
N THR A 57 1.54 0.47 6.93
CA THR A 57 1.33 0.67 8.36
C THR A 57 0.63 -0.53 8.94
N SER A 58 1.19 -1.07 10.02
CA SER A 58 0.69 -2.32 10.56
C SER A 58 -0.65 -2.14 11.28
N PRO A 59 -1.70 -2.93 10.95
CA PRO A 59 -2.98 -2.86 11.63
C PRO A 59 -2.96 -3.56 12.99
N SER A 60 -1.89 -4.28 13.32
CA SER A 60 -1.76 -5.02 14.56
C SER A 60 -0.33 -5.34 14.95
N PHE A 61 -0.20 -5.83 16.17
CA PHE A 61 1.05 -6.26 16.73
C PHE A 61 1.73 -7.40 15.94
N ASN A 62 0.96 -8.40 15.52
CA ASN A 62 1.46 -9.53 14.71
C ASN A 62 1.64 -9.16 13.23
N GLY A 63 1.12 -8.00 12.82
CA GLY A 63 1.26 -7.52 11.45
C GLY A 63 2.57 -6.83 11.14
N LEU A 64 3.43 -6.62 12.13
CA LEU A 64 4.75 -6.03 11.95
C LEU A 64 5.69 -7.00 11.20
N GLY A 65 6.76 -6.48 10.60
CA GLY A 65 7.71 -7.33 9.89
C GLY A 65 9.09 -6.70 9.68
N TYR A 66 9.12 -5.51 9.12
CA TYR A 66 10.36 -4.74 8.94
C TYR A 66 10.63 -3.86 10.17
N PRO A 67 11.90 -3.55 10.47
CA PRO A 67 12.21 -2.63 11.55
C PRO A 67 11.70 -1.22 11.21
N ARG A 68 11.24 -0.53 12.25
CA ARG A 68 10.80 0.88 12.18
C ARG A 68 9.68 1.18 11.18
N ILE A 69 8.87 0.19 10.81
CA ILE A 69 7.60 0.49 10.14
C ILE A 69 6.59 1.02 11.17
N PRO A 70 5.73 1.96 10.80
CA PRO A 70 4.71 2.46 11.72
C PRO A 70 3.62 1.40 11.98
N GLY A 71 3.00 1.49 13.15
CA GLY A 71 1.76 0.80 13.48
C GLY A 71 0.57 1.75 13.50
N ASN A 72 -0.63 1.18 13.55
CA ASN A 72 -1.88 1.90 13.83
C ASN A 72 -2.85 0.99 14.60
N PHE A 73 -2.42 0.54 15.76
CA PHE A 73 -3.15 -0.38 16.65
C PHE A 73 -3.13 0.06 18.12
N SER A 74 -2.58 1.24 18.41
CA SER A 74 -2.58 1.85 19.74
C SER A 74 -2.94 3.34 19.68
N THR A 75 -3.40 3.89 20.80
CA THR A 75 -3.68 5.32 20.92
C THR A 75 -2.43 6.17 20.67
N GLU A 76 -1.27 5.74 21.15
CA GLU A 76 -0.01 6.47 20.96
C GLU A 76 0.38 6.58 19.48
N GLN A 77 0.21 5.48 18.72
CA GLN A 77 0.45 5.47 17.28
C GLN A 77 -0.54 6.37 16.54
N ALA A 78 -1.83 6.33 16.91
CA ALA A 78 -2.86 7.18 16.32
C ALA A 78 -2.59 8.67 16.58
N GLU A 79 -2.13 9.06 17.77
CA GLU A 79 -1.74 10.45 18.07
C GLU A 79 -0.49 10.88 17.28
N GLY A 80 0.45 9.97 17.01
CA GLY A 80 1.56 10.21 16.11
C GLY A 80 1.08 10.49 14.68
N TRP A 81 0.17 9.66 14.18
CA TRP A 81 -0.44 9.83 12.85
C TRP A 81 -1.27 11.10 12.73
N LYS A 82 -1.97 11.50 13.79
CA LYS A 82 -2.79 12.71 13.80
C LYS A 82 -1.98 13.97 13.47
N LYS A 83 -0.75 14.07 13.97
CA LYS A 83 0.16 15.17 13.64
C LYS A 83 0.52 15.18 12.15
N VAL A 84 0.69 13.99 11.56
CA VAL A 84 0.97 13.83 10.13
C VAL A 84 -0.21 14.31 9.29
N THR A 85 -1.43 13.85 9.61
CA THR A 85 -2.63 14.23 8.86
C THR A 85 -2.95 15.71 9.01
N GLU A 86 -2.81 16.28 10.21
CA GLU A 86 -2.96 17.73 10.45
C GLU A 86 -2.01 18.53 9.56
N ALA A 87 -0.72 18.20 9.54
CA ALA A 87 0.27 18.90 8.70
C ALA A 87 0.00 18.76 7.19
N VAL A 88 -0.48 17.60 6.73
CA VAL A 88 -0.87 17.42 5.32
C VAL A 88 -2.12 18.24 4.98
N HIS A 89 -3.07 18.32 5.91
CA HIS A 89 -4.33 19.04 5.73
C HIS A 89 -4.18 20.56 5.80
N GLU A 90 -3.17 21.08 6.51
CA GLU A 90 -2.83 22.51 6.52
C GLU A 90 -2.59 23.05 5.10
N ASP A 91 -1.94 22.26 4.23
CA ASP A 91 -1.73 22.58 2.82
C ASP A 91 -2.87 22.05 1.91
N GLY A 92 -3.96 21.57 2.49
CA GLY A 92 -5.12 21.01 1.80
C GLY A 92 -4.82 19.72 1.03
N GLY A 93 -3.77 18.99 1.41
CA GLY A 93 -3.48 17.66 0.87
C GLY A 93 -4.51 16.63 1.31
N LYS A 94 -4.53 15.48 0.63
CA LYS A 94 -5.40 14.34 0.95
C LYS A 94 -4.56 13.11 1.21
N ILE A 95 -4.88 12.36 2.27
CA ILE A 95 -4.02 11.27 2.72
C ILE A 95 -4.83 10.06 3.19
N PHE A 96 -4.44 8.89 2.69
CA PHE A 96 -5.00 7.59 3.05
C PHE A 96 -3.93 6.74 3.75
N LEU A 97 -4.32 6.06 4.82
CA LEU A 97 -3.42 5.14 5.53
C LEU A 97 -3.41 3.76 4.86
N GLN A 98 -2.26 3.27 4.41
CA GLN A 98 -2.16 1.90 3.92
C GLN A 98 -2.02 0.89 5.07
N LEU A 99 -3.03 0.02 5.23
CA LEU A 99 -3.00 -1.07 6.21
C LEU A 99 -2.30 -2.30 5.63
N MET A 100 -1.13 -2.63 6.17
CA MET A 100 -0.25 -3.70 5.73
C MET A 100 0.10 -4.65 6.88
N HIS A 101 -0.34 -5.91 6.79
CA HIS A 101 0.10 -6.97 7.68
C HIS A 101 1.15 -7.82 6.96
N CYS A 102 2.39 -7.85 7.44
CA CYS A 102 3.50 -8.49 6.73
C CYS A 102 3.33 -10.01 6.53
N GLY A 103 2.59 -10.67 7.42
CA GLY A 103 2.33 -12.11 7.33
C GLY A 103 3.62 -12.90 7.47
N ARG A 104 3.90 -13.86 6.57
CA ARG A 104 5.15 -14.62 6.60
C ARG A 104 6.43 -13.80 6.38
N VAL A 105 6.33 -12.58 5.84
CA VAL A 105 7.49 -11.72 5.53
C VAL A 105 7.91 -10.93 6.78
N SER A 106 8.31 -11.64 7.83
CA SER A 106 8.56 -11.08 9.15
C SER A 106 9.59 -11.90 9.92
N HIS A 107 10.31 -11.27 10.85
CA HIS A 107 11.21 -11.96 11.76
C HIS A 107 10.78 -11.68 13.21
N PRO A 108 10.77 -12.67 14.13
CA PRO A 108 10.34 -12.49 15.51
C PRO A 108 11.08 -11.37 16.25
N ASP A 109 12.35 -11.13 15.93
CA ASP A 109 13.12 -10.02 16.52
C ASP A 109 12.64 -8.62 16.13
N ASN A 110 11.87 -8.49 15.04
CA ASN A 110 11.23 -7.24 14.64
C ASN A 110 9.81 -7.11 15.20
N LEU A 111 9.30 -8.16 15.87
CA LEU A 111 8.03 -8.12 16.57
C LEU A 111 8.27 -7.76 18.04
N PRO A 112 7.33 -7.08 18.70
CA PRO A 112 7.46 -6.87 20.13
C PRO A 112 7.22 -8.19 20.89
N ALA A 113 7.55 -8.20 22.19
CA ALA A 113 7.55 -9.43 22.99
C ALA A 113 6.18 -10.15 22.97
N GLY A 114 6.19 -11.44 22.60
CA GLY A 114 4.99 -12.25 22.46
C GLY A 114 4.41 -12.27 21.04
N GLY A 115 5.06 -11.61 20.08
CA GLY A 115 4.61 -11.55 18.69
C GLY A 115 4.71 -12.89 17.99
N ARG A 116 3.76 -13.16 17.11
CA ARG A 116 3.73 -14.36 16.27
C ARG A 116 3.84 -13.95 14.82
N VAL A 117 4.77 -14.57 14.09
CA VAL A 117 4.80 -14.50 12.63
C VAL A 117 3.69 -15.42 12.10
N LEU A 118 2.67 -14.83 11.49
CA LEU A 118 1.44 -15.53 11.09
C LEU A 118 1.28 -15.56 9.57
N ALA A 119 0.76 -16.67 9.05
CA ALA A 119 0.49 -16.85 7.62
C ALA A 119 -0.69 -17.79 7.38
N PRO A 120 -1.29 -17.83 6.18
CA PRO A 120 -2.31 -18.82 5.84
C PRO A 120 -1.80 -20.26 5.93
N SER A 121 -0.51 -20.51 5.67
CA SER A 121 0.12 -21.83 5.73
C SER A 121 1.62 -21.71 6.06
N PRO A 122 2.27 -22.78 6.59
CA PRO A 122 3.67 -22.76 6.99
C PRO A 122 4.60 -22.97 5.78
N VAL A 123 4.62 -22.00 4.86
CA VAL A 123 5.45 -22.03 3.64
C VAL A 123 6.73 -21.23 3.86
N GLU A 124 7.87 -21.92 3.79
CA GLU A 124 9.21 -21.34 3.92
C GLU A 124 9.48 -20.25 2.87
N MET A 125 10.36 -19.30 3.23
CA MET A 125 10.96 -18.32 2.33
C MET A 125 12.44 -18.65 2.21
N THR A 126 12.92 -18.91 1.00
CA THR A 126 14.28 -19.43 0.76
C THR A 126 15.21 -18.42 0.10
N GLU A 127 14.67 -17.36 -0.48
CA GLU A 127 15.43 -16.35 -1.25
C GLU A 127 15.42 -14.97 -0.57
N THR A 128 14.49 -14.76 0.35
CA THR A 128 14.28 -13.48 1.03
C THR A 128 14.85 -13.53 2.46
N GLN A 129 15.64 -12.51 2.80
CA GLN A 129 16.12 -12.28 4.16
C GLN A 129 15.42 -11.06 4.77
N MET A 130 15.32 -11.05 6.10
CA MET A 130 14.79 -9.93 6.87
C MET A 130 15.92 -9.19 7.57
N TYR A 131 15.96 -7.87 7.42
CA TYR A 131 16.88 -7.04 8.19
C TYR A 131 16.36 -6.90 9.63
N VAL A 132 17.24 -7.09 10.61
CA VAL A 132 16.99 -6.89 12.03
C VAL A 132 18.02 -5.93 12.61
N ASP A 133 17.54 -4.92 13.34
CA ASP A 133 18.41 -3.91 13.96
C ASP A 133 19.47 -4.54 14.85
N GLY A 134 20.74 -4.18 14.60
CA GLY A 134 21.90 -4.71 15.32
C GLY A 134 22.29 -6.14 14.96
N LYS A 135 21.53 -6.85 14.13
CA LYS A 135 21.85 -8.23 13.69
C LYS A 135 22.11 -8.36 12.19
N GLY A 136 21.64 -7.40 11.38
CA GLY A 136 21.81 -7.43 9.92
C GLY A 136 20.75 -8.30 9.23
N MET A 137 21.08 -8.85 8.07
CA MET A 137 20.19 -9.74 7.33
C MET A 137 20.15 -11.12 7.98
N LEU A 138 18.96 -11.60 8.30
CA LEU A 138 18.68 -12.92 8.86
C LEU A 138 17.68 -13.67 7.99
N ASP A 139 17.73 -14.99 8.04
CA ASP A 139 16.75 -15.84 7.37
C ASP A 139 15.38 -15.68 8.02
N ILE A 140 14.32 -15.73 7.21
CA ILE A 140 12.95 -15.62 7.69
C ILE A 140 12.49 -17.00 8.22
N PRO A 141 12.13 -17.13 9.50
CA PRO A 141 11.64 -18.40 10.03
C PRO A 141 10.27 -18.75 9.43
N VAL A 142 9.97 -20.04 9.37
CA VAL A 142 8.66 -20.52 8.91
C VAL A 142 7.55 -19.95 9.79
N ALA A 143 6.61 -19.28 9.15
CA ALA A 143 5.46 -18.67 9.82
C ALA A 143 4.53 -19.73 10.43
N GLN A 144 3.90 -19.38 11.55
CA GLN A 144 2.85 -20.20 12.13
C GLN A 144 1.57 -20.06 11.29
N GLU A 145 0.94 -21.19 10.97
CA GLU A 145 -0.38 -21.20 10.34
C GLU A 145 -1.44 -20.56 11.23
N MET A 146 -2.20 -19.64 10.66
CA MET A 146 -3.32 -19.00 11.34
C MET A 146 -4.45 -20.00 11.60
N SER A 147 -4.93 -20.05 12.84
CA SER A 147 -6.20 -20.70 13.17
C SER A 147 -7.39 -19.89 12.66
N ILE A 148 -8.59 -20.48 12.66
CA ILE A 148 -9.83 -19.74 12.34
C ILE A 148 -10.03 -18.55 13.29
N ASP A 149 -9.63 -18.69 14.55
CA ASP A 149 -9.69 -17.62 15.55
C ASP A 149 -8.68 -16.51 15.23
N ASP A 150 -7.46 -16.86 14.82
CA ASP A 150 -6.46 -15.88 14.36
C ASP A 150 -6.99 -15.08 13.16
N ILE A 151 -7.61 -15.75 12.18
CA ILE A 151 -8.21 -15.11 10.99
C ILE A 151 -9.35 -14.17 11.40
N THR A 152 -10.24 -14.64 12.28
CA THR A 152 -11.37 -13.85 12.79
C THR A 152 -10.89 -12.64 13.59
N PHE A 153 -9.81 -12.79 14.34
CA PHE A 153 -9.21 -11.69 15.09
C PHE A 153 -8.55 -10.67 14.16
N ALA A 154 -7.78 -11.12 13.16
CA ALA A 154 -7.17 -10.24 12.18
C ALA A 154 -8.20 -9.37 11.45
N VAL A 155 -9.38 -9.91 11.08
CA VAL A 155 -10.48 -9.11 10.52
C VAL A 155 -10.88 -7.95 11.44
N LYS A 156 -10.97 -8.19 12.75
CA LYS A 156 -11.29 -7.17 13.74
C LYS A 156 -10.16 -6.15 13.90
N GLU A 157 -8.90 -6.60 13.83
CA GLU A 157 -7.73 -5.71 13.88
C GLU A 157 -7.73 -4.72 12.71
N TYR A 158 -7.98 -5.18 11.48
CA TYR A 158 -8.12 -4.29 10.32
C TYR A 158 -9.24 -3.27 10.49
N ALA A 159 -10.43 -3.68 10.95
CA ALA A 159 -11.56 -2.78 11.16
C ALA A 159 -11.29 -1.76 12.29
N THR A 160 -10.66 -2.21 13.38
CA THR A 160 -10.27 -1.34 14.50
C THR A 160 -9.21 -0.33 14.07
N SER A 161 -8.19 -0.78 13.34
CA SER A 161 -7.16 0.09 12.79
C SER A 161 -7.75 1.10 11.80
N ALA A 162 -8.66 0.68 10.92
CA ALA A 162 -9.36 1.60 10.03
C ALA A 162 -10.09 2.71 10.80
N LYS A 163 -10.78 2.37 11.90
CA LYS A 163 -11.43 3.36 12.76
C LYS A 163 -10.42 4.31 13.40
N LEU A 164 -9.32 3.78 13.95
CA LEU A 164 -8.24 4.60 14.53
C LEU A 164 -7.65 5.55 13.49
N ALA A 165 -7.52 5.13 12.23
CA ALA A 165 -7.04 5.99 11.15
C ALA A 165 -8.00 7.17 10.91
N ILE A 166 -9.31 6.90 10.83
CA ILE A 166 -10.30 7.98 10.68
C ILE A 166 -10.32 8.92 11.89
N ASP A 167 -10.22 8.37 13.11
CA ASP A 167 -10.15 9.16 14.34
C ASP A 167 -8.87 10.02 14.40
N ALA A 168 -7.77 9.55 13.80
CA ALA A 168 -6.53 10.31 13.63
C ALA A 168 -6.63 11.38 12.53
N GLY A 169 -7.67 11.39 11.69
CA GLY A 169 -7.90 12.41 10.67
C GLY A 169 -7.50 11.99 9.25
N PHE A 170 -7.27 10.71 8.98
CA PHE A 170 -7.09 10.27 7.58
C PHE A 170 -8.37 10.44 6.76
N ASP A 171 -8.23 10.75 5.48
CA ASP A 171 -9.36 10.85 4.55
C ASP A 171 -9.92 9.46 4.17
N GLY A 172 -9.13 8.40 4.40
CA GLY A 172 -9.50 7.00 4.17
C GLY A 172 -8.34 6.03 4.43
N ILE A 173 -8.52 4.77 4.03
CA ILE A 173 -7.51 3.71 4.15
C ILE A 173 -7.34 2.95 2.83
N GLU A 174 -6.17 2.37 2.64
CA GLU A 174 -5.89 1.40 1.57
C GLU A 174 -5.59 0.02 2.18
N LEU A 175 -6.35 -1.00 1.80
CA LEU A 175 -6.03 -2.39 2.14
C LEU A 175 -4.89 -2.90 1.25
N HIS A 176 -3.79 -3.35 1.85
CA HIS A 176 -2.65 -3.86 1.09
C HIS A 176 -2.82 -5.35 0.75
N ALA A 177 -3.43 -5.66 -0.40
CA ALA A 177 -3.62 -7.00 -0.96
C ALA A 177 -2.64 -7.29 -2.11
N ALA A 178 -1.38 -6.93 -1.90
CA ALA A 178 -0.33 -6.96 -2.92
C ALA A 178 1.05 -7.23 -2.28
N ASN A 179 2.08 -7.39 -3.11
CA ASN A 179 3.50 -7.51 -2.75
C ASN A 179 3.82 -8.64 -1.75
N GLY A 180 3.07 -9.73 -1.79
CA GLY A 180 3.25 -10.95 -1.01
C GLY A 180 3.02 -10.79 0.49
N TYR A 181 2.29 -9.76 0.94
CA TYR A 181 1.88 -9.60 2.33
C TYR A 181 0.61 -10.37 2.66
N LEU A 182 0.15 -10.37 3.92
CA LEU A 182 -0.82 -11.34 4.43
C LEU A 182 -2.07 -11.50 3.56
N LEU A 183 -2.69 -10.41 3.13
CA LEU A 183 -3.88 -10.49 2.28
C LEU A 183 -3.56 -11.22 0.96
N GLU A 184 -2.46 -10.90 0.28
CA GLU A 184 -2.07 -11.62 -0.94
C GLU A 184 -1.57 -13.05 -0.67
N GLN A 185 -0.98 -13.30 0.50
CA GLN A 185 -0.65 -14.67 0.93
C GLN A 185 -1.91 -15.54 0.98
N PHE A 186 -3.06 -15.00 1.41
CA PHE A 186 -4.34 -15.73 1.33
C PHE A 186 -4.85 -15.87 -0.11
N ILE A 187 -4.68 -14.84 -0.96
CA ILE A 187 -5.11 -14.88 -2.36
C ILE A 187 -4.38 -15.97 -3.15
N HIS A 188 -3.10 -16.19 -2.86
CA HIS A 188 -2.20 -16.93 -3.74
C HIS A 188 -2.10 -18.42 -3.38
N PRO A 189 -2.29 -19.36 -4.33
CA PRO A 189 -2.31 -20.79 -4.03
C PRO A 189 -0.95 -21.38 -3.61
N LYS A 190 0.18 -20.74 -3.97
CA LYS A 190 1.52 -21.16 -3.50
C LYS A 190 1.71 -20.98 -2.00
N THR A 191 1.10 -19.97 -1.40
CA THR A 191 1.28 -19.60 0.01
C THR A 191 0.07 -19.94 0.87
N ASN A 192 -1.10 -20.13 0.26
CA ASN A 192 -2.31 -20.62 0.90
C ASN A 192 -2.59 -22.09 0.51
N LEU A 193 -2.12 -23.00 1.36
CA LEU A 193 -2.29 -24.45 1.24
C LEU A 193 -3.41 -24.98 2.12
N ARG A 194 -4.28 -24.09 2.63
CA ARG A 194 -5.36 -24.47 3.55
C ARG A 194 -6.38 -25.36 2.87
N THR A 195 -6.95 -26.28 3.65
CA THR A 195 -8.02 -27.20 3.21
C THR A 195 -9.38 -26.85 3.81
N ASP A 196 -9.46 -25.78 4.60
CA ASP A 196 -10.69 -25.26 5.17
C ASP A 196 -11.35 -24.22 4.24
N GLN A 197 -12.34 -23.51 4.76
CA GLN A 197 -13.11 -22.50 4.04
C GLN A 197 -12.28 -21.26 3.59
N PHE A 198 -11.00 -21.17 3.94
CA PHE A 198 -10.10 -20.08 3.54
C PHE A 198 -9.04 -20.51 2.53
N GLY A 199 -9.05 -21.74 2.02
CA GLY A 199 -8.12 -22.21 0.97
C GLY A 199 -8.75 -23.14 -0.08
N GLY A 200 -7.91 -23.58 -1.02
CA GLY A 200 -8.33 -24.37 -2.17
C GLY A 200 -8.85 -23.49 -3.31
N SER A 201 -10.18 -23.38 -3.45
CA SER A 201 -10.80 -22.63 -4.55
C SER A 201 -10.51 -21.13 -4.51
N VAL A 202 -10.63 -20.45 -5.66
CA VAL A 202 -10.53 -18.97 -5.75
C VAL A 202 -11.46 -18.31 -4.73
N GLU A 203 -12.71 -18.74 -4.68
CA GLU A 203 -13.73 -18.25 -3.73
C GLU A 203 -13.25 -18.30 -2.27
N ASN A 204 -12.67 -19.43 -1.86
CA ASN A 204 -12.20 -19.62 -0.48
C ASN A 204 -10.95 -18.80 -0.18
N ARG A 205 -9.99 -18.72 -1.13
CA ARG A 205 -8.79 -17.90 -0.99
C ARG A 205 -9.12 -16.42 -0.85
N LEU A 206 -10.17 -15.95 -1.54
CA LEU A 206 -10.66 -14.57 -1.45
C LEU A 206 -11.56 -14.31 -0.23
N ARG A 207 -11.99 -15.33 0.51
CA ARG A 207 -12.92 -15.18 1.65
C ARG A 207 -12.36 -14.29 2.76
N PHE A 208 -11.08 -14.42 3.09
CA PHE A 208 -10.46 -13.56 4.09
C PHE A 208 -10.45 -12.08 3.64
N ILE A 209 -10.18 -11.84 2.35
CA ILE A 209 -10.14 -10.51 1.75
C ILE A 209 -11.54 -9.88 1.77
N ARG A 210 -12.57 -10.67 1.43
CA ARG A 210 -13.98 -10.26 1.56
C ARG A 210 -14.29 -9.83 2.99
N ASN A 211 -13.99 -10.70 3.97
CA ASN A 211 -14.29 -10.43 5.38
C ASN A 211 -13.59 -9.17 5.90
N VAL A 212 -12.30 -8.97 5.57
CA VAL A 212 -11.55 -7.77 5.95
C VAL A 212 -12.19 -6.52 5.33
N THR A 213 -12.52 -6.57 4.03
CA THR A 213 -13.09 -5.45 3.31
C THR A 213 -14.48 -5.08 3.83
N GLU A 214 -15.37 -6.06 4.00
CA GLU A 214 -16.71 -5.81 4.54
C GLU A 214 -16.64 -5.25 5.97
N ALA A 215 -15.72 -5.73 6.80
CA ALA A 215 -15.55 -5.22 8.16
C ALA A 215 -15.00 -3.79 8.20
N THR A 216 -14.03 -3.44 7.35
CA THR A 216 -13.53 -2.05 7.28
C THR A 216 -14.57 -1.11 6.68
N VAL A 217 -15.28 -1.53 5.64
CA VAL A 217 -16.39 -0.77 5.04
C VAL A 217 -17.50 -0.53 6.07
N ALA A 218 -17.87 -1.53 6.86
CA ALA A 218 -18.85 -1.37 7.94
C ALA A 218 -18.36 -0.39 9.02
N ALA A 219 -17.05 -0.32 9.27
CA ALA A 219 -16.46 0.56 10.28
C ALA A 219 -16.36 2.03 9.83
N ILE A 220 -16.01 2.29 8.57
CA ILE A 220 -15.64 3.65 8.11
C ILE A 220 -16.36 4.14 6.85
N GLY A 221 -17.17 3.30 6.21
CA GLY A 221 -17.86 3.58 4.96
C GLY A 221 -17.05 3.23 3.70
N ALA A 222 -17.73 2.80 2.64
CA ALA A 222 -17.11 2.28 1.42
C ALA A 222 -16.29 3.33 0.64
N ASP A 223 -16.76 4.58 0.62
CA ASP A 223 -16.09 5.70 -0.06
C ASP A 223 -14.74 6.08 0.55
N ARG A 224 -14.35 5.46 1.68
CA ARG A 224 -13.08 5.69 2.37
C ARG A 224 -12.16 4.47 2.36
N VAL A 225 -12.53 3.41 1.66
CA VAL A 225 -11.73 2.18 1.56
C VAL A 225 -11.25 2.05 0.13
N GLY A 226 -9.94 1.91 -0.07
CA GLY A 226 -9.33 1.45 -1.31
C GLY A 226 -8.62 0.11 -1.11
N MET A 227 -8.19 -0.52 -2.20
CA MET A 227 -7.40 -1.74 -2.13
C MET A 227 -6.31 -1.76 -3.20
N ARG A 228 -5.09 -2.12 -2.79
CA ARG A 228 -3.97 -2.33 -3.70
C ARG A 228 -3.78 -3.80 -4.05
N ILE A 229 -3.59 -4.09 -5.34
CA ILE A 229 -3.45 -5.44 -5.90
C ILE A 229 -2.25 -5.53 -6.85
N SER A 230 -1.59 -6.70 -6.88
CA SER A 230 -0.42 -6.97 -7.74
C SER A 230 -0.57 -8.28 -8.54
N PRO A 231 -1.51 -8.37 -9.50
CA PRO A 231 -1.53 -9.49 -10.43
C PRO A 231 -0.15 -9.64 -11.09
N TYR A 232 0.31 -10.88 -11.29
CA TYR A 232 1.65 -11.19 -11.80
C TYR A 232 2.82 -10.65 -10.96
N GLY A 233 2.57 -10.14 -9.74
CA GLY A 233 3.61 -9.70 -8.82
C GLY A 233 4.36 -10.88 -8.21
N TYR A 234 5.68 -10.94 -8.41
CA TYR A 234 6.52 -12.04 -7.90
C TYR A 234 7.28 -11.69 -6.61
N PHE A 235 7.19 -10.44 -6.17
CA PHE A 235 7.85 -9.96 -4.94
C PHE A 235 7.45 -10.80 -3.72
N ASN A 236 8.37 -10.99 -2.76
CA ASN A 236 8.16 -11.84 -1.58
C ASN A 236 7.81 -13.32 -1.92
N GLU A 237 8.46 -13.83 -2.98
CA GLU A 237 8.44 -15.24 -3.40
C GLU A 237 7.03 -15.78 -3.77
N MET A 238 6.16 -14.92 -4.30
CA MET A 238 4.80 -15.31 -4.72
C MET A 238 4.83 -16.18 -5.99
N GLY A 239 5.56 -15.76 -7.03
CA GLY A 239 5.77 -16.54 -8.26
C GLY A 239 4.51 -16.70 -9.12
N GLU A 240 4.56 -17.63 -10.07
CA GLU A 240 3.48 -17.90 -11.04
C GLU A 240 2.38 -18.81 -10.48
N PHE A 241 1.14 -18.65 -10.96
CA PHE A 241 0.06 -19.61 -10.78
C PHE A 241 -1.01 -19.50 -11.87
N ASP A 242 -1.58 -20.64 -12.29
CA ASP A 242 -2.46 -20.75 -13.47
C ASP A 242 -3.75 -19.91 -13.40
N SER A 243 -4.32 -19.72 -12.19
CA SER A 243 -5.61 -19.04 -12.00
C SER A 243 -5.48 -17.54 -11.70
N VAL A 244 -4.36 -16.91 -12.06
CA VAL A 244 -4.10 -15.48 -11.79
C VAL A 244 -5.21 -14.58 -12.35
N ASP A 245 -5.59 -14.77 -13.61
CA ASP A 245 -6.60 -13.96 -14.30
C ASP A 245 -7.98 -14.10 -13.66
N GLU A 246 -8.41 -15.34 -13.42
CA GLU A 246 -9.66 -15.66 -12.73
C GLU A 246 -9.68 -15.06 -11.32
N THR A 247 -8.58 -15.20 -10.59
CA THR A 247 -8.46 -14.74 -9.19
C THR A 247 -8.63 -13.23 -9.09
N PHE A 248 -7.89 -12.45 -9.90
CA PHE A 248 -7.95 -11.00 -9.81
C PHE A 248 -9.21 -10.41 -10.47
N THR A 249 -9.80 -11.09 -11.46
CA THR A 249 -11.11 -10.70 -12.01
C THR A 249 -12.22 -10.92 -10.95
N THR A 250 -12.25 -12.08 -10.30
CA THR A 250 -13.21 -12.39 -9.22
C THR A 250 -13.05 -11.42 -8.04
N LEU A 251 -11.81 -11.06 -7.69
CA LEU A 251 -11.54 -10.05 -6.68
C LEU A 251 -12.10 -8.68 -7.09
N ALA A 252 -11.91 -8.27 -8.35
CA ALA A 252 -12.44 -7.00 -8.85
C ALA A 252 -13.98 -6.96 -8.85
N GLU A 253 -14.64 -8.06 -9.21
CA GLU A 253 -16.10 -8.20 -9.12
C GLU A 253 -16.57 -8.03 -7.67
N MET A 254 -15.94 -8.72 -6.74
CA MET A 254 -16.22 -8.65 -5.31
C MET A 254 -16.03 -7.23 -4.75
N MET A 255 -14.91 -6.58 -5.08
CA MET A 255 -14.64 -5.21 -4.63
C MET A 255 -15.62 -4.21 -5.25
N ASN A 256 -16.06 -4.45 -6.49
CA ASN A 256 -17.09 -3.66 -7.14
C ASN A 256 -18.48 -3.84 -6.49
N GLU A 257 -18.83 -5.06 -6.07
CA GLU A 257 -20.05 -5.39 -5.34
C GLU A 257 -20.09 -4.69 -3.98
N ILE A 258 -19.01 -4.82 -3.17
CA ILE A 258 -18.88 -4.17 -1.86
C ILE A 258 -18.86 -2.65 -2.01
N GLY A 259 -18.27 -2.17 -3.10
CA GLY A 259 -18.33 -0.78 -3.52
C GLY A 259 -17.27 0.13 -2.96
N ILE A 260 -16.07 -0.41 -2.73
CA ILE A 260 -14.90 0.36 -2.28
C ILE A 260 -14.56 1.51 -3.25
N ALA A 261 -13.93 2.57 -2.74
CA ALA A 261 -13.63 3.80 -3.48
C ALA A 261 -12.76 3.55 -4.72
N TYR A 262 -11.72 2.72 -4.59
CA TYR A 262 -10.80 2.46 -5.69
C TYR A 262 -10.10 1.09 -5.63
N LEU A 263 -9.64 0.64 -6.81
CA LEU A 263 -8.60 -0.37 -6.94
C LEU A 263 -7.29 0.27 -7.39
N HIS A 264 -6.20 -0.06 -6.71
CA HIS A 264 -4.86 0.40 -7.01
C HIS A 264 -4.06 -0.76 -7.59
N LEU A 265 -3.93 -0.76 -8.92
CA LEU A 265 -3.23 -1.78 -9.68
C LEU A 265 -1.75 -1.42 -9.79
N VAL A 266 -0.89 -2.24 -9.19
CA VAL A 266 0.57 -2.13 -9.41
C VAL A 266 1.05 -3.15 -10.43
N ASP A 267 1.80 -2.66 -11.41
CA ASP A 267 2.58 -3.43 -12.36
C ASP A 267 4.07 -3.33 -12.01
N HIS A 268 4.70 -4.47 -11.76
CA HIS A 268 6.10 -4.55 -11.34
C HIS A 268 7.06 -4.83 -12.51
N GLU A 269 6.61 -4.72 -13.77
CA GLU A 269 7.45 -4.87 -14.96
C GLU A 269 8.73 -4.02 -14.89
N ALA A 270 8.59 -2.75 -14.48
CA ALA A 270 9.71 -1.83 -14.33
C ALA A 270 10.70 -2.20 -13.21
N MET A 271 10.43 -3.26 -12.45
CA MET A 271 11.31 -3.86 -11.44
C MET A 271 11.74 -5.30 -11.81
N GLY A 272 11.44 -5.76 -13.02
CA GLY A 272 11.85 -7.07 -13.54
C GLY A 272 10.87 -8.21 -13.28
N ALA A 273 9.69 -7.94 -12.71
CA ALA A 273 8.61 -8.93 -12.67
C ALA A 273 7.97 -9.10 -14.05
N PRO A 274 7.20 -10.17 -14.30
CA PRO A 274 6.38 -10.26 -15.51
C PRO A 274 5.40 -9.09 -15.59
N ALA A 275 5.22 -8.56 -16.80
CA ALA A 275 4.26 -7.49 -17.05
C ALA A 275 2.83 -8.00 -16.83
N VAL A 276 1.97 -7.14 -16.26
CA VAL A 276 0.53 -7.43 -16.22
C VAL A 276 0.00 -7.37 -17.65
N PRO A 277 -0.57 -8.46 -18.19
CA PRO A 277 -1.06 -8.46 -19.57
C PRO A 277 -2.09 -7.35 -19.81
N GLN A 278 -2.04 -6.73 -20.99
CA GLN A 278 -2.99 -5.67 -21.35
C GLN A 278 -4.44 -6.16 -21.37
N SER A 279 -4.67 -7.44 -21.71
CA SER A 279 -5.98 -8.09 -21.60
C SER A 279 -6.51 -8.04 -20.17
N ILE A 280 -5.66 -8.24 -19.16
CA ILE A 280 -6.04 -8.22 -17.75
C ILE A 280 -6.24 -6.80 -17.24
N LYS A 281 -5.40 -5.84 -17.63
CA LYS A 281 -5.65 -4.43 -17.34
C LYS A 281 -7.02 -3.98 -17.88
N THR A 282 -7.35 -4.40 -19.09
CA THR A 282 -8.64 -4.11 -19.76
C THR A 282 -9.79 -4.79 -19.02
N GLN A 283 -9.68 -6.09 -18.74
CA GLN A 283 -10.68 -6.86 -18.00
C GLN A 283 -10.96 -6.24 -16.62
N LEU A 284 -9.93 -5.86 -15.88
CA LEU A 284 -10.09 -5.20 -14.57
C LEU A 284 -10.78 -3.84 -14.69
N ARG A 285 -10.41 -3.04 -15.69
CA ARG A 285 -11.08 -1.75 -15.99
C ARG A 285 -12.55 -1.93 -16.36
N GLU A 286 -12.88 -2.97 -17.11
CA GLU A 286 -14.25 -3.30 -17.47
C GLU A 286 -15.03 -3.88 -16.29
N THR A 287 -14.38 -4.59 -15.39
CA THR A 287 -15.04 -5.25 -14.25
C THR A 287 -15.31 -4.28 -13.11
N PHE A 288 -14.30 -3.49 -12.72
CA PHE A 288 -14.40 -2.52 -11.63
C PHE A 288 -14.82 -1.15 -12.17
N LYS A 289 -16.03 -0.69 -11.82
CA LYS A 289 -16.64 0.50 -12.43
C LYS A 289 -16.33 1.82 -11.72
N ARG A 290 -15.60 1.76 -10.59
CA ARG A 290 -15.18 2.94 -9.81
C ARG A 290 -13.73 3.32 -10.14
N THR A 291 -13.07 4.10 -9.30
CA THR A 291 -11.74 4.65 -9.59
C THR A 291 -10.67 3.56 -9.68
N ILE A 292 -9.87 3.58 -10.76
CA ILE A 292 -8.65 2.77 -10.86
C ILE A 292 -7.42 3.66 -10.77
N ILE A 293 -6.52 3.33 -9.84
CA ILE A 293 -5.20 3.92 -9.72
C ILE A 293 -4.19 2.98 -10.41
N LEU A 294 -3.49 3.48 -11.43
CA LEU A 294 -2.42 2.73 -12.11
C LEU A 294 -1.07 3.05 -11.46
N SER A 295 -0.18 2.07 -11.36
CA SER A 295 1.16 2.24 -10.79
C SER A 295 2.15 1.31 -11.47
N GLY A 296 3.40 1.74 -11.60
CA GLY A 296 4.49 0.92 -12.13
C GLY A 296 5.24 1.58 -13.28
N GLY A 297 6.36 2.25 -13.00
CA GLY A 297 7.27 2.76 -14.04
C GLY A 297 6.76 3.94 -14.86
N TYR A 298 5.65 4.58 -14.48
CA TYR A 298 5.05 5.69 -15.23
C TYR A 298 5.94 6.93 -15.30
N THR A 299 6.00 7.53 -16.49
CA THR A 299 6.34 8.95 -16.68
C THR A 299 5.07 9.82 -16.59
N ALA A 300 5.22 11.14 -16.48
CA ALA A 300 4.09 12.06 -16.50
C ALA A 300 3.30 12.00 -17.83
N GLN A 301 4.00 11.81 -18.95
CA GLN A 301 3.40 11.74 -20.28
C GLN A 301 2.61 10.44 -20.46
N ASP A 302 3.17 9.30 -20.03
CA ASP A 302 2.45 8.02 -20.08
C ASP A 302 1.19 8.07 -19.21
N ALA A 303 1.30 8.70 -18.03
CA ALA A 303 0.18 8.85 -17.10
C ALA A 303 -0.93 9.72 -17.69
N ASP A 304 -0.59 10.88 -18.27
CA ASP A 304 -1.57 11.76 -18.92
C ASP A 304 -2.27 11.07 -20.10
N SER A 305 -1.50 10.33 -20.92
CA SER A 305 -2.01 9.56 -22.06
C SER A 305 -2.98 8.46 -21.61
N ASP A 306 -2.61 7.66 -20.61
CA ASP A 306 -3.43 6.54 -20.13
C ASP A 306 -4.71 7.02 -19.44
N ILE A 307 -4.67 8.14 -18.71
CA ILE A 307 -5.86 8.79 -18.16
C ILE A 307 -6.75 9.30 -19.31
N GLY A 308 -6.19 9.98 -20.30
CA GLY A 308 -6.94 10.48 -21.47
C GLY A 308 -7.59 9.37 -22.29
N ALA A 309 -6.97 8.19 -22.32
CA ALA A 309 -7.50 6.99 -22.96
C ALA A 309 -8.50 6.20 -22.10
N GLY A 310 -8.77 6.64 -20.86
CA GLY A 310 -9.72 5.98 -19.95
C GLY A 310 -9.24 4.63 -19.41
N LYS A 311 -7.93 4.33 -19.45
CA LYS A 311 -7.37 3.08 -18.91
C LYS A 311 -7.35 3.07 -17.38
N GLY A 312 -7.24 4.24 -16.78
CA GLY A 312 -7.26 4.47 -15.35
C GLY A 312 -7.71 5.91 -15.07
N ASP A 313 -7.98 6.18 -13.81
CA ASP A 313 -8.48 7.48 -13.37
C ASP A 313 -7.39 8.34 -12.73
N LEU A 314 -6.47 7.68 -12.02
CA LEU A 314 -5.36 8.27 -11.28
C LEU A 314 -4.08 7.46 -11.57
N VAL A 315 -2.90 8.07 -11.39
CA VAL A 315 -1.62 7.38 -11.52
C VAL A 315 -0.74 7.63 -10.30
N ALA A 316 -0.23 6.55 -9.71
CA ALA A 316 0.64 6.59 -8.55
C ALA A 316 2.12 6.52 -8.92
N PHE A 317 2.92 7.38 -8.30
CA PHE A 317 4.35 7.49 -8.49
C PHE A 317 5.06 7.14 -7.18
N GLY A 318 6.00 6.20 -7.24
CA GLY A 318 6.79 5.78 -6.09
C GLY A 318 8.12 6.55 -5.99
N ARG A 319 9.18 5.95 -6.56
CA ARG A 319 10.54 6.52 -6.58
C ARG A 319 10.62 8.02 -6.94
N PRO A 320 9.84 8.54 -7.93
CA PRO A 320 9.82 9.98 -8.19
C PRO A 320 9.42 10.82 -6.98
N PHE A 321 8.39 10.42 -6.21
CA PHE A 321 8.00 11.14 -5.00
C PHE A 321 9.00 10.99 -3.86
N ILE A 322 9.81 9.92 -3.81
CA ILE A 322 10.90 9.84 -2.81
C ILE A 322 11.84 11.05 -2.97
N ALA A 323 12.30 11.31 -4.19
CA ALA A 323 13.30 12.34 -4.45
C ALA A 323 12.74 13.74 -4.74
N ASN A 324 11.44 13.85 -5.03
CA ASN A 324 10.84 15.11 -5.46
C ASN A 324 9.63 15.42 -4.57
N PRO A 325 9.79 16.18 -3.47
CA PRO A 325 8.67 16.56 -2.61
C PRO A 325 7.59 17.36 -3.38
N ASP A 326 8.03 18.12 -4.39
CA ASP A 326 7.24 18.99 -5.25
C ASP A 326 7.00 18.39 -6.65
N LEU A 327 6.91 17.06 -6.75
CA LEU A 327 6.79 16.35 -8.04
C LEU A 327 5.70 16.89 -8.97
N VAL A 328 4.56 17.30 -8.41
CA VAL A 328 3.44 17.87 -9.17
C VAL A 328 3.84 19.18 -9.85
N GLU A 329 4.62 20.03 -9.18
CA GLU A 329 5.12 21.28 -9.74
C GLU A 329 6.15 21.01 -10.83
N ARG A 330 7.05 20.06 -10.62
CA ARG A 330 8.03 19.65 -11.64
C ARG A 330 7.34 19.12 -12.90
N PHE A 331 6.24 18.38 -12.76
CA PHE A 331 5.44 17.96 -13.91
C PHE A 331 4.77 19.14 -14.63
N ARG A 332 4.26 20.12 -13.89
CA ARG A 332 3.65 21.35 -14.44
C ARG A 332 4.66 22.17 -15.25
N GLU A 333 5.84 22.40 -14.68
CA GLU A 333 6.93 23.19 -15.27
C GLU A 333 7.77 22.38 -16.28
N GLN A 334 7.51 21.07 -16.41
CA GLN A 334 8.35 20.14 -17.19
C GLN A 334 9.83 20.17 -16.75
N ALA A 335 10.05 20.39 -15.46
CA ALA A 335 11.37 20.49 -14.87
C ALA A 335 12.04 19.13 -14.72
N GLU A 336 13.38 19.13 -14.65
CA GLU A 336 14.14 17.92 -14.35
C GLU A 336 13.80 17.39 -12.95
N LEU A 337 13.80 16.07 -12.82
CA LEU A 337 13.54 15.40 -11.56
C LEU A 337 14.86 15.11 -10.83
N ASN A 338 14.86 15.30 -9.52
CA ASN A 338 15.91 14.79 -8.65
C ASN A 338 16.01 13.26 -8.81
N ILE A 339 17.25 12.77 -8.79
CA ILE A 339 17.53 11.33 -8.85
C ILE A 339 17.44 10.76 -7.42
N PRO A 340 16.64 9.70 -7.20
CA PRO A 340 16.58 9.06 -5.90
C PRO A 340 17.87 8.31 -5.57
N ASP A 341 18.35 8.51 -4.36
CA ASP A 341 19.40 7.69 -3.75
C ASP A 341 18.76 6.46 -3.08
N GLN A 342 19.05 5.27 -3.61
CA GLN A 342 18.46 4.02 -3.13
C GLN A 342 19.05 3.55 -1.80
N ASP A 343 20.29 3.96 -1.48
CA ASP A 343 20.97 3.54 -0.25
C ASP A 343 20.30 4.15 0.99
N THR A 344 19.50 5.20 0.80
CA THR A 344 18.77 5.92 1.86
C THR A 344 17.27 5.60 1.88
N PHE A 345 16.78 4.64 1.08
CA PHE A 345 15.36 4.29 1.09
C PHE A 345 14.91 3.78 2.46
N TYR A 346 15.69 2.89 3.07
CA TYR A 346 15.36 2.18 4.31
C TYR A 346 16.37 2.44 5.43
N THR A 347 16.64 3.71 5.73
CA THR A 347 17.56 4.14 6.78
C THR A 347 16.84 4.99 7.84
N PRO A 348 17.36 5.06 9.09
CA PRO A 348 16.93 6.08 10.03
C PRO A 348 17.44 7.47 9.61
N GLY A 349 16.91 8.52 10.24
CA GLY A 349 17.39 9.89 10.06
C GLY A 349 16.79 10.65 8.87
N PRO A 350 17.09 11.96 8.76
CA PRO A 350 16.53 12.86 7.75
C PRO A 350 17.11 12.67 6.34
N GLU A 351 18.31 12.10 6.21
CA GLU A 351 19.04 11.95 4.95
C GLU A 351 18.27 11.07 3.96
N GLY A 352 18.14 11.55 2.73
CA GLY A 352 17.38 10.86 1.68
C GLY A 352 15.88 10.73 2.00
N TYR A 353 15.37 11.54 2.92
CA TYR A 353 13.98 11.54 3.35
C TYR A 353 13.35 12.94 3.20
N ILE A 354 13.82 13.88 4.01
CA ILE A 354 13.37 15.28 4.00
C ILE A 354 14.42 16.25 3.46
N THR A 355 15.56 15.73 3.01
CA THR A 355 16.70 16.53 2.53
C THR A 355 16.76 16.67 1.01
N TYR A 356 15.79 16.13 0.27
CA TYR A 356 15.72 16.33 -1.17
C TYR A 356 15.26 17.76 -1.49
N PRO A 357 15.96 18.50 -2.37
CA PRO A 357 15.64 19.89 -2.64
C PRO A 357 14.36 20.02 -3.49
N THR A 358 13.57 21.04 -3.19
CA THR A 358 12.48 21.51 -4.04
C THR A 358 13.04 22.23 -5.28
N LEU A 359 12.22 22.41 -6.31
CA LEU A 359 12.56 23.16 -7.52
C LEU A 359 13.02 24.57 -7.18
N ALA A 360 12.34 25.23 -6.23
CA ALA A 360 12.68 26.56 -5.76
C ALA A 360 14.06 26.66 -5.09
N GLU A 361 14.58 25.57 -4.52
CA GLU A 361 15.91 25.50 -3.89
C GLU A 361 17.03 25.12 -4.87
N THR A 362 16.67 24.61 -6.06
CA THR A 362 17.63 24.22 -7.11
C THR A 362 17.91 25.31 -8.15
N VAL A 363 17.17 26.43 -8.12
CA VAL A 363 17.29 27.55 -9.06
C VAL A 363 18.36 28.56 -8.63
#